data_AF-A0A2N2LYA7-F1
#
_entry.id   AF-A0A2N2LYA7-F1
#
_cell.length_a   1.000
_cell.length_b   1.000
_cell.length_c   1.000
_cell.angle_alpha   90.00
_cell.angle_beta   90.00
_cell.angle_gamma   90.00
#
_symmetry.space_group_name_H-M   'P 1'
#
loop_
_entity.id
_entity.type
_entity.pdbx_description
1 polymer ?
#
loop_
_entity_poly.entity_id
_entity_poly.type
_entity_poly.pdbx_seq_one_letter_code
_entity_poly.pdbx_strand_id
1 'polypeptide(L)'
;MTYLPEDSPKQNRLEMIKQALKDKAPLTYSSLETSGKLQEFLEAHDDEMMARYSDAKQKAWEETLDTFLGFDDSSYDETSSPM
;
A
#
# COMPACT_ATOMS: atom_id res chain seq x y z
N MET A 1 -3.28 -33.95 -9.36
CA MET A 1 -3.17 -32.49 -9.18
C MET A 1 -4.36 -32.03 -8.36
N THR A 2 -4.16 -31.76 -7.07
CA THR A 2 -5.17 -31.12 -6.23
C THR A 2 -5.26 -29.66 -6.67
N TYR A 3 -6.44 -29.24 -7.14
CA TYR A 3 -6.74 -27.84 -7.42
C TYR A 3 -6.65 -27.07 -6.10
N LEU A 4 -5.53 -26.39 -5.87
CA LEU A 4 -5.50 -25.30 -4.90
C LEU A 4 -6.39 -24.21 -5.50
N PRO A 5 -7.48 -23.79 -4.85
CA PRO A 5 -8.13 -22.56 -5.27
C PRO A 5 -7.05 -21.48 -5.20
N GLU A 6 -6.77 -20.82 -6.32
CA GLU A 6 -6.05 -19.55 -6.27
C GLU A 6 -6.97 -18.60 -5.50
N ASP A 7 -6.82 -18.56 -4.18
CA ASP A 7 -7.46 -17.55 -3.36
C ASP A 7 -7.08 -16.20 -3.95
N SER A 8 -8.09 -15.40 -4.27
CA SER A 8 -7.89 -14.08 -4.86
C SER A 8 -6.92 -13.27 -3.98
N PRO A 9 -6.10 -12.38 -4.55
CA PRO A 9 -5.17 -11.55 -3.77
C PRO A 9 -5.84 -10.81 -2.61
N LYS A 10 -7.14 -10.47 -2.74
CA LYS A 10 -7.94 -9.88 -1.65
C LYS A 10 -8.20 -10.88 -0.52
N GLN A 11 -8.62 -12.11 -0.82
CA GLN A 11 -8.84 -13.15 0.19
C GLN A 11 -7.58 -13.44 1.01
N ASN A 12 -6.41 -13.49 0.35
CA ASN A 12 -5.14 -13.68 1.04
C ASN A 12 -4.86 -12.54 2.04
N ARG A 13 -5.06 -11.28 1.64
CA ARG A 13 -4.89 -10.11 2.53
C ARG A 13 -5.88 -10.14 3.69
N LEU A 14 -7.15 -10.48 3.45
CA LEU A 14 -8.16 -10.58 4.51
C LEU A 14 -7.78 -11.64 5.56
N GLU A 15 -7.28 -12.80 5.13
CA GLU A 15 -6.81 -13.83 6.06
C GLU A 15 -5.58 -13.37 6.87
N MET A 16 -4.65 -12.63 6.25
CA MET A 16 -3.53 -12.02 6.98
C MET A 16 -4.01 -10.99 8.01
N ILE A 17 -4.93 -10.10 7.65
CA ILE A 17 -5.50 -9.09 8.56
C ILE A 17 -6.24 -9.77 9.71
N LYS A 18 -7.01 -10.82 9.42
CA LYS A 18 -7.72 -11.62 10.42
C LYS A 18 -6.77 -12.30 11.39
N GLN A 19 -5.68 -12.89 10.90
CA GLN A 19 -4.67 -13.50 11.76
C GLN A 19 -3.98 -12.44 12.63
N ALA A 20 -3.60 -11.30 12.05
CA ALA A 20 -3.03 -10.19 12.82
C ALA A 20 -4.00 -9.66 13.89
N LEU A 21 -5.29 -9.58 13.58
CA LEU A 21 -6.32 -9.16 14.53
C LEU A 21 -6.43 -10.15 15.70
N LYS A 22 -6.41 -11.46 15.43
CA LYS A 22 -6.36 -12.49 16.49
C LYS A 22 -5.13 -12.37 17.37
N ASP A 23 -3.97 -12.15 16.76
CA ASP A 23 -2.69 -12.14 17.46
C ASP A 23 -2.48 -10.87 18.28
N LYS A 24 -2.95 -9.72 17.78
CA LYS A 24 -2.70 -8.40 18.39
C LYS A 24 -3.87 -7.89 19.25
N ALA A 25 -5.10 -8.27 18.92
CA ALA A 25 -6.29 -7.80 19.62
C ALA A 25 -7.36 -8.92 19.73
N PRO A 26 -7.05 -10.02 20.45
CA PRO A 26 -7.94 -11.19 20.54
C PRO A 26 -9.33 -10.86 21.09
N LEU A 27 -9.43 -9.93 22.05
CA LEU A 27 -10.72 -9.49 22.59
C LEU A 27 -11.58 -8.78 21.54
N THR A 28 -10.95 -7.94 20.72
CA THR A 28 -11.61 -7.24 19.62
C THR A 28 -12.07 -8.23 18.55
N TYR A 29 -11.23 -9.22 18.21
CA TYR A 29 -11.61 -10.32 17.31
C TYR A 29 -12.87 -11.03 17.82
N SER A 30 -12.88 -11.49 19.06
CA SER A 30 -14.03 -12.22 19.63
C SER A 30 -15.29 -11.36 19.68
N SER A 31 -15.17 -10.06 19.96
CA SER A 31 -16.30 -9.13 19.96
C SER A 31 -16.88 -8.92 18.55
N LEU A 32 -16.01 -8.75 17.55
CA LEU A 32 -16.42 -8.60 16.14
C LEU A 32 -17.03 -9.88 15.57
N GLU A 33 -16.50 -11.05 15.95
CA GLU A 33 -17.05 -12.35 15.57
C GLU A 33 -18.44 -12.57 16.17
N THR A 34 -18.60 -12.31 17.47
CA THR A 34 -19.88 -12.46 18.19
C THR A 34 -20.95 -11.49 17.69
N SER A 35 -20.54 -10.28 17.29
CA SER A 35 -21.44 -9.26 16.75
C SER A 35 -21.75 -9.42 15.26
N GLY A 36 -21.12 -10.39 14.57
CA GLY A 36 -21.28 -10.61 13.14
C GLY A 36 -20.66 -9.52 12.25
N LYS A 37 -19.88 -8.60 12.83
CA LYS A 37 -19.25 -7.46 12.12
C LYS A 37 -17.82 -7.73 11.66
N LEU A 38 -17.33 -8.96 11.88
CA LEU A 38 -15.95 -9.32 11.55
C LEU A 38 -15.63 -9.09 10.07
N GLN A 39 -16.49 -9.53 9.15
CA GLN A 39 -16.24 -9.39 7.72
C GLN A 39 -16.17 -7.92 7.29
N GLU A 40 -17.13 -7.10 7.72
CA GLU A 40 -17.17 -5.66 7.45
C GLU A 40 -15.91 -4.96 7.96
N PHE A 41 -15.46 -5.30 9.16
CA PHE A 41 -14.21 -4.76 9.72
C PHE A 41 -12.98 -5.14 8.88
N LEU A 42 -12.88 -6.41 8.47
CA LEU A 42 -11.75 -6.88 7.68
C LEU A 42 -11.69 -6.19 6.31
N GLU A 43 -12.85 -6.03 5.65
CA GLU A 43 -12.93 -5.35 4.35
C GLU A 43 -12.61 -3.87 4.45
N ALA A 44 -13.18 -3.16 5.43
CA ALA A 44 -12.89 -1.74 5.65
C ALA A 44 -11.40 -1.51 5.93
N HIS A 45 -10.78 -2.39 6.72
CA HIS A 45 -9.35 -2.30 7.02
C HIS A 45 -8.46 -2.65 5.81
N ASP A 46 -8.86 -3.61 4.95
CA ASP A 46 -8.15 -3.89 3.69
C ASP A 46 -8.20 -2.68 2.75
N ASP A 47 -9.38 -2.08 2.60
CA ASP A 47 -9.59 -0.94 1.72
C ASP A 47 -8.78 0.29 2.19
N GLU A 48 -8.76 0.56 3.51
CA GLU A 48 -7.93 1.62 4.09
C GLU A 48 -6.43 1.36 3.86
N MET A 49 -5.97 0.13 4.08
CA MET A 49 -4.57 -0.24 3.87
C MET A 49 -4.17 -0.07 2.40
N MET A 50 -5.02 -0.52 1.48
CA MET A 50 -4.77 -0.42 0.05
C MET A 50 -4.79 1.02 -0.46
N ALA A 51 -5.66 1.88 0.08
CA ALA A 51 -5.67 3.32 -0.23
C ALA A 51 -4.35 3.99 0.20
N ARG A 52 -3.89 3.73 1.42
CA ARG A 52 -2.59 4.27 1.89
C ARG A 52 -1.43 3.75 1.05
N TYR A 53 -1.47 2.49 0.64
CA TYR A 53 -0.46 1.90 -0.24
C TYR A 53 -0.45 2.58 -1.62
N SER A 54 -1.62 2.83 -2.23
CA SER A 54 -1.69 3.52 -3.52
C SER A 54 -1.18 4.95 -3.43
N ASP A 55 -1.52 5.67 -2.36
CA ASP A 55 -1.08 7.05 -2.14
C ASP A 55 0.44 7.11 -1.98
N ALA A 56 1.01 6.21 -1.16
CA ALA A 56 2.45 6.13 -0.96
C ALA A 56 3.18 5.76 -2.26
N LYS A 57 2.62 4.84 -3.05
CA LYS A 57 3.15 4.48 -4.36
C LYS A 57 3.16 5.68 -5.31
N GLN A 58 2.07 6.45 -5.36
CA GLN A 58 1.99 7.65 -6.20
C GLN A 58 3.03 8.68 -5.76
N LYS A 59 3.13 8.97 -4.46
CA LYS A 59 4.11 9.92 -3.93
C LYS A 59 5.56 9.51 -4.25
N ALA A 60 5.89 8.24 -4.10
CA ALA A 60 7.22 7.73 -4.45
C ALA A 60 7.53 7.88 -5.95
N TRP A 61 6.52 7.71 -6.81
CA TRP A 61 6.65 7.97 -8.25
C TRP A 61 6.88 9.44 -8.55
N GLU A 62 6.14 10.34 -7.91
CA GLU A 62 6.31 11.79 -8.06
C GLU A 62 7.70 12.24 -7.58
N GLU A 63 8.15 11.76 -6.42
CA GLU A 63 9.50 12.04 -5.88
C GLU A 63 10.61 11.52 -6.80
N THR A 64 10.44 10.31 -7.37
CA THR A 64 11.41 9.74 -8.32
C THR A 64 11.44 10.55 -9.63
N LEU A 65 10.28 10.97 -10.11
CA LEU A 65 10.16 11.77 -11.33
C LEU A 65 10.81 13.14 -11.15
N ASP A 66 10.55 13.81 -10.02
CA ASP A 66 11.17 15.09 -9.65
C ASP A 66 12.69 14.96 -9.53
N THR A 67 13.18 13.88 -8.92
CA THR A 67 14.63 13.61 -8.81
C THR A 67 15.29 13.38 -10.17
N PHE A 68 14.60 12.73 -11.12
CA PHE A 68 15.18 12.35 -12.42
C PHE A 68 15.00 13.42 -13.50
N LEU A 69 13.90 14.18 -13.45
CA LEU A 69 13.59 15.26 -14.40
C LEU A 69 13.88 16.66 -13.85
N GLY A 70 14.22 16.78 -12.57
CA GLY A 70 14.85 17.94 -11.96
C GLY A 70 16.27 18.11 -12.50
N PHE A 71 16.39 18.36 -13.80
CA PHE A 71 17.59 18.95 -14.37
C PHE A 71 17.68 20.36 -13.80
N ASP A 72 18.52 20.55 -12.79
CA ASP A 72 19.03 21.88 -12.45
C ASP A 72 19.66 22.45 -13.73
N ASP A 73 18.89 23.29 -14.44
CA ASP A 73 19.31 24.07 -15.60
C ASP A 73 20.21 25.23 -15.15
N SER A 74 21.23 24.90 -14.36
CA SER A 74 22.18 25.85 -13.80
C SER A 74 23.60 25.51 -14.22
N SER A 75 23.86 25.36 -15.52
CA SER A 75 25.15 25.73 -16.10
C SER A 75 25.16 25.68 -17.63
N TYR A 76 24.44 26.58 -18.29
CA TYR A 76 24.95 27.14 -19.54
C TYR A 76 25.60 28.49 -19.21
N ASP A 77 26.89 28.45 -18.84
CA ASP A 77 27.72 29.64 -18.87
C ASP A 77 28.15 29.89 -20.33
N GLU A 78 27.29 30.62 -21.05
CA GLU A 78 27.47 31.01 -22.45
C GLU A 78 28.45 32.20 -22.58
N THR A 79 29.55 32.22 -21.81
CA THR A 79 30.56 33.31 -21.89
C THR A 79 31.99 32.85 -22.22
N SER A 80 32.26 31.54 -22.29
CA SER A 80 33.60 31.06 -22.67
C SER A 80 33.67 30.67 -24.15
N SER A 81 33.53 31.65 -25.03
CA SER A 81 34.03 31.57 -26.40
C SER A 81 35.42 32.22 -26.45
N PRO A 82 36.53 31.45 -26.52
CA PRO A 82 37.81 32.03 -26.88
C PRO A 82 37.90 32.07 -28.41
N MET A 83 38.00 33.29 -28.96
CA MET A 83 38.63 33.51 -30.27
C MET A 83 40.09 33.04 -30.26
#